data_AF-A0A6N8B3S3-F1
#
_entry.id   AF-A0A6N8B3S3-F1
#
_cell.length_a   1.000
_cell.length_b   1.000
_cell.length_c   1.000
_cell.angle_alpha   90.00
_cell.angle_beta   90.00
_cell.angle_gamma   90.00
#
_symmetry.space_group_name_H-M   'P 1'
#
loop_
_entity.id
_entity.type
_entity.pdbx_description
1 polymer ?
#
loop_
_entity_poly.entity_id
_entity_poly.type
_entity_poly.pdbx_seq_one_letter_code
_entity_poly.pdbx_strand_id
1 'polypeptide(L)'
;MLMFIKVLALYIGTVIGAGFASGQEVLQFFISYGVDGIYGVIVVTICFAYLGMIIMYLATKFKSGSYQELLPYLIGPMYKIMDYLSLIMLLGGLGIMLAGSGAVLNQYLGVPNYIGIFAAVIITITVIFGGVERVLSANLILVPIKLVVVCLITILVISNQATMVPTQVVPAAKPLVASNWFWASILYVSYNMIVPLAALSSVGRLITPKIGVLAGLTGGIILGVITGLITIAGLSFYPEIAKYPVPMLYMAEAVAPVLRTVFALLIWMAILTTAIANAHGFASRIAPNDGKKYKLTGAGVCIAILPLTTLDFAQLVQKLYPMFGYAGLILLVSLVIMPIIRLIKK
;
A
#
# COMPACT_ATOMS: atom_id res chain seq x y z
N MET A 1 2.77 12.44 -20.88
CA MET A 1 1.94 12.88 -19.74
C MET A 1 1.06 11.75 -19.19
N LEU A 2 0.23 11.08 -20.00
CA LEU A 2 -0.67 10.01 -19.52
C LEU A 2 0.04 8.86 -18.78
N MET A 3 1.15 8.33 -19.33
CA MET A 3 1.90 7.24 -18.68
C MET A 3 2.50 7.65 -17.33
N PHE A 4 2.87 8.92 -17.15
CA PHE A 4 3.33 9.42 -15.87
C PHE A 4 2.23 9.30 -14.81
N ILE A 5 1.01 9.74 -15.13
CA ILE A 5 -0.13 9.67 -14.20
C ILE A 5 -0.52 8.23 -13.92
N LYS A 6 -0.50 7.35 -14.92
CA LYS A 6 -0.77 5.91 -14.74
C LYS A 6 0.20 5.24 -13.79
N VAL A 7 1.51 5.48 -13.92
CA VAL A 7 2.53 4.90 -13.04
C VAL A 7 2.45 5.50 -11.63
N LEU A 8 2.19 6.80 -11.53
CA LEU A 8 1.97 7.48 -10.26
C LEU A 8 0.76 6.89 -9.52
N ALA A 9 -0.36 6.71 -10.22
CA ALA A 9 -1.56 6.09 -9.67
C ALA A 9 -1.31 4.63 -9.30
N LEU A 10 -0.57 3.87 -10.12
CA LEU A 10 -0.16 2.50 -9.78
C LEU A 10 0.62 2.46 -8.46
N TYR A 11 1.62 3.34 -8.30
CA TYR A 11 2.43 3.37 -7.08
C TYR A 11 1.56 3.66 -5.84
N ILE A 12 0.80 4.75 -5.88
CA ILE A 12 -0.06 5.16 -4.77
C ILE A 12 -1.13 4.08 -4.50
N GLY A 13 -1.67 3.49 -5.56
CA GLY A 13 -2.64 2.39 -5.53
C GLY A 13 -2.14 1.16 -4.78
N THR A 14 -0.85 0.83 -4.95
CA THR A 14 -0.23 -0.33 -4.30
C THR A 14 -0.01 -0.15 -2.80
N VAL A 15 0.22 1.07 -2.33
CA VAL A 15 0.49 1.37 -0.91
C VAL A 15 -0.79 1.71 -0.15
N ILE A 16 -1.71 2.50 -0.72
CA ILE A 16 -2.98 2.86 -0.07
C ILE A 16 -3.95 1.67 -0.15
N GLY A 17 -3.74 0.68 0.71
CA GLY A 17 -4.65 -0.46 0.93
C GLY A 17 -5.64 -0.22 2.07
N ALA A 18 -6.25 -1.29 2.57
CA ALA A 18 -7.27 -1.23 3.63
C ALA A 18 -6.76 -0.59 4.93
N GLY A 19 -5.55 -0.95 5.37
CA GLY A 19 -4.96 -0.46 6.61
C GLY A 19 -4.60 1.02 6.56
N PHE A 20 -4.03 1.47 5.44
CA PHE A 20 -3.80 2.89 5.16
C PHE A 20 -5.13 3.66 5.10
N ALA A 21 -6.07 3.19 4.27
CA ALA A 21 -7.33 3.88 4.01
C ALA A 21 -8.21 3.97 5.27
N SER A 22 -8.23 2.94 6.11
CA SER A 22 -8.94 2.96 7.40
C SER A 22 -8.29 3.89 8.44
N GLY A 23 -7.03 4.27 8.24
CA GLY A 23 -6.21 5.00 9.21
C GLY A 23 -5.60 4.12 10.29
N GLN A 24 -5.82 2.80 10.27
CA GLN A 24 -5.28 1.87 11.26
C GLN A 24 -3.76 1.81 11.23
N GLU A 25 -3.17 1.72 10.05
CA GLU A 25 -1.71 1.71 9.93
C GLU A 25 -1.13 3.07 10.38
N VAL A 26 -1.73 4.18 9.94
CA VAL A 26 -1.25 5.52 10.32
C VAL A 26 -1.34 5.74 11.84
N LEU A 27 -2.39 5.21 12.48
CA LEU A 27 -2.55 5.23 13.92
C LEU A 27 -1.40 4.51 14.64
N GLN A 28 -1.12 3.28 14.23
CA GLN A 28 -0.14 2.42 14.88
C GLN A 28 1.31 2.87 14.67
N PHE A 29 1.61 3.44 13.50
CA PHE A 29 2.98 3.79 13.12
C PHE A 29 3.33 5.25 13.39
N PHE A 30 2.35 6.15 13.50
CA PHE A 30 2.60 7.59 13.66
C PHE A 30 1.80 8.22 14.79
N ILE A 31 0.45 8.15 14.76
CA ILE A 31 -0.38 8.89 15.73
C ILE A 31 -0.11 8.42 17.16
N SER A 32 0.12 7.13 17.42
CA SER A 32 0.42 6.60 18.75
C SER A 32 1.73 7.13 19.36
N TYR A 33 2.61 7.70 18.54
CA TYR A 33 3.86 8.34 18.97
C TYR A 33 3.68 9.84 19.28
N GLY A 34 2.45 10.37 19.21
CA GLY A 34 2.19 11.78 19.45
C GLY A 34 2.88 12.68 18.42
N VAL A 35 3.43 13.80 18.87
CA VAL A 35 4.13 14.77 18.01
C VAL A 35 5.34 14.15 17.32
N ASP A 36 6.02 13.19 17.96
CA ASP A 36 7.18 12.51 17.37
C ASP A 36 6.83 11.69 16.11
N GLY A 37 5.55 11.27 16.00
CA GLY A 37 5.03 10.64 14.79
C GLY A 37 5.15 11.50 13.54
N ILE A 38 5.16 12.84 13.68
CA ILE A 38 5.32 13.79 12.57
C ILE A 38 6.73 13.68 11.98
N TYR A 39 7.76 13.53 12.82
CA TYR A 39 9.12 13.28 12.32
C TYR A 39 9.21 11.93 11.59
N GLY A 40 8.45 10.94 12.06
CA GLY A 40 8.30 9.67 11.37
C GLY A 40 7.71 9.81 9.97
N VAL A 41 6.69 10.64 9.81
CA VAL A 41 6.10 10.96 8.49
C VAL A 41 7.14 11.55 7.55
N ILE A 42 8.03 12.43 8.02
CA ILE A 42 9.10 13.01 7.19
C ILE A 42 10.04 11.91 6.70
N VAL A 43 10.47 11.01 7.59
CA VAL A 43 11.33 9.87 7.25
C VAL A 43 10.67 8.98 6.19
N VAL A 44 9.41 8.61 6.40
CA VAL A 44 8.65 7.77 5.47
C VAL A 44 8.43 8.44 4.12
N THR A 45 8.21 9.76 4.10
CA THR A 45 8.09 10.55 2.86
C THR A 45 9.37 10.45 2.03
N ILE A 46 10.52 10.69 2.67
CA ILE A 46 11.83 10.60 2.01
C ILE A 46 12.07 9.18 1.50
N CYS A 47 11.81 8.17 2.34
CA CYS A 47 11.98 6.77 1.97
C CYS A 47 11.08 6.36 0.80
N PHE A 48 9.78 6.62 0.83
CA PHE A 48 8.90 6.26 -0.28
C PHE A 48 9.24 6.99 -1.58
N ALA A 49 9.64 8.26 -1.50
CA ALA A 49 10.06 9.02 -2.67
C ALA A 49 11.34 8.42 -3.28
N TYR A 50 12.36 8.17 -2.45
CA TYR A 50 13.61 7.56 -2.88
C TYR A 50 13.42 6.14 -3.41
N LEU A 51 12.69 5.29 -2.68
CA LEU A 51 12.51 3.88 -3.03
C LEU A 51 11.65 3.71 -4.28
N GLY A 52 10.59 4.50 -4.44
CA GLY A 52 9.80 4.54 -5.67
C GLY A 52 10.65 4.96 -6.87
N MET A 53 11.45 6.02 -6.70
CA MET A 53 12.37 6.51 -7.73
C MET A 53 13.39 5.44 -8.15
N ILE A 54 14.07 4.79 -7.19
CA ILE A 54 15.13 3.83 -7.51
C ILE A 54 14.56 2.55 -8.13
N ILE A 55 13.40 2.06 -7.67
CA ILE A 55 12.73 0.91 -8.29
C ILE A 55 12.42 1.24 -9.75
N MET A 56 11.84 2.41 -10.03
CA MET A 56 11.51 2.80 -11.40
C MET A 56 12.74 3.05 -12.26
N TYR A 57 13.80 3.62 -11.70
CA TYR A 57 15.08 3.77 -12.39
C TYR A 57 15.63 2.40 -12.82
N LEU A 58 15.67 1.43 -11.91
CA LEU A 58 16.15 0.08 -12.20
C LEU A 58 15.21 -0.63 -13.18
N ALA A 59 13.90 -0.54 -12.98
CA ALA A 59 12.91 -1.16 -13.86
C ALA A 59 13.05 -0.68 -15.31
N THR A 60 13.20 0.62 -15.53
CA THR A 60 13.38 1.20 -16.87
C THR A 60 14.75 0.90 -17.45
N LYS A 61 15.81 0.90 -16.63
CA LYS A 61 17.17 0.54 -17.04
C LYS A 61 17.28 -0.91 -17.51
N PHE A 62 16.66 -1.84 -16.78
CA PHE A 62 16.65 -3.26 -17.13
C PHE A 62 15.53 -3.64 -18.11
N LYS A 63 14.66 -2.69 -18.47
CA LYS A 63 13.44 -2.95 -19.26
C LYS A 63 12.64 -4.12 -18.66
N SER A 64 12.48 -4.12 -17.34
CA SER A 64 11.90 -5.26 -16.63
C SER A 64 10.41 -5.41 -16.93
N GLY A 65 9.94 -6.67 -16.91
CA GLY A 65 8.52 -7.03 -16.90
C GLY A 65 8.07 -7.69 -15.59
N SER A 66 9.00 -7.90 -14.66
CA SER A 66 8.76 -8.49 -13.34
C SER A 66 9.82 -8.03 -12.34
N TYR A 67 9.51 -8.12 -11.04
CA TYR A 67 10.47 -7.76 -9.99
C TYR A 67 11.66 -8.71 -9.93
N GLN A 68 11.48 -9.97 -10.35
CA GLN A 68 12.55 -10.97 -10.34
C GLN A 68 13.73 -10.52 -11.19
N GLU A 69 13.50 -9.77 -12.27
CA GLU A 69 14.57 -9.24 -13.12
C GLU A 69 15.46 -8.22 -12.38
N LEU A 70 14.95 -7.61 -11.29
CA LEU A 70 15.69 -6.65 -10.47
C LEU A 70 16.41 -7.32 -9.30
N LEU A 71 15.88 -8.42 -8.76
CA LEU A 71 16.39 -9.04 -7.54
C LEU A 71 17.85 -9.51 -7.63
N PRO A 72 18.36 -10.12 -8.73
CA PRO A 72 19.78 -10.47 -8.85
C PRO A 72 20.70 -9.26 -8.71
N TYR A 73 20.28 -8.09 -9.21
CA TYR A 73 21.05 -6.86 -9.08
C TYR A 73 21.03 -6.32 -7.64
N LEU A 74 19.88 -6.41 -6.97
CA LEU A 74 19.63 -5.86 -5.63
C LEU A 74 20.14 -6.75 -4.49
N ILE A 75 20.05 -8.06 -4.62
CA ILE A 75 20.28 -9.01 -3.50
C ILE A 75 21.47 -9.93 -3.79
N GLY A 76 21.88 -10.03 -5.06
CA GLY A 76 22.98 -10.92 -5.44
C GLY A 76 22.58 -12.40 -5.31
N PRO A 77 23.46 -13.28 -4.82
CA PRO A 77 23.25 -14.73 -4.86
C PRO A 77 22.00 -15.21 -4.08
N MET A 78 21.56 -14.46 -3.07
CA MET A 78 20.39 -14.79 -2.25
C MET A 78 19.05 -14.35 -2.87
N TYR A 79 19.05 -13.82 -4.10
CA TYR A 79 17.84 -13.25 -4.72
C TYR A 79 16.65 -14.23 -4.77
N LYS A 80 16.91 -15.54 -4.94
CA LYS A 80 15.87 -16.57 -4.99
C LYS A 80 15.06 -16.64 -3.71
N ILE A 81 15.69 -16.44 -2.56
CA ILE A 81 15.01 -16.46 -1.26
C ILE A 81 14.00 -15.31 -1.20
N MET A 82 14.45 -14.10 -1.54
CA MET A 82 13.58 -12.93 -1.60
C MET A 82 12.47 -13.09 -2.64
N ASP A 83 12.78 -13.73 -3.76
CA ASP A 83 11.82 -13.99 -4.83
C ASP A 83 10.65 -14.85 -4.35
N TYR A 84 10.94 -15.99 -3.71
CA TYR A 84 9.91 -16.85 -3.12
C TYR A 84 9.17 -16.17 -1.96
N LEU A 85 9.88 -15.42 -1.13
CA LEU A 85 9.26 -14.66 -0.04
C LEU A 85 8.28 -13.62 -0.58
N SER A 86 8.66 -12.91 -1.65
CA SER A 86 7.80 -11.94 -2.34
C SER A 86 6.58 -12.62 -2.98
N LEU A 87 6.73 -13.81 -3.59
CA LEU A 87 5.60 -14.58 -4.12
C LEU A 87 4.60 -14.96 -3.01
N ILE A 88 5.09 -15.48 -1.88
CA ILE A 88 4.23 -15.84 -0.73
C ILE A 88 3.52 -14.61 -0.19
N MET A 89 4.19 -13.47 -0.14
CA MET A 89 3.60 -12.23 0.33
C MET A 89 2.57 -11.66 -0.63
N LEU A 90 2.78 -11.73 -1.94
CA LEU A 90 1.78 -11.32 -2.93
C LEU A 90 0.53 -12.20 -2.82
N LEU A 91 0.70 -13.51 -2.59
CA LEU A 91 -0.40 -14.43 -2.32
C LEU A 91 -1.14 -14.10 -1.01
N GLY A 92 -0.39 -13.96 0.08
CA GLY A 92 -0.96 -13.63 1.38
C GLY A 92 -1.67 -12.28 1.37
N GLY A 93 -1.07 -11.29 0.72
CA GLY A 93 -1.64 -9.94 0.56
C GLY A 93 -2.93 -9.98 -0.25
N LEU A 94 -2.99 -10.77 -1.33
CA LEU A 94 -4.23 -11.00 -2.05
C LEU A 94 -5.30 -11.61 -1.16
N GLY A 95 -4.97 -12.66 -0.39
CA GLY A 95 -5.91 -13.30 0.54
C GLY A 95 -6.45 -12.34 1.60
N ILE A 96 -5.57 -11.52 2.22
CA ILE A 96 -5.95 -10.48 3.18
C ILE A 96 -6.91 -9.48 2.55
N MET A 97 -6.63 -9.02 1.32
CA MET A 97 -7.51 -8.06 0.63
C MET A 97 -8.86 -8.68 0.29
N LEU A 98 -8.90 -9.92 -0.20
CA LEU A 98 -10.17 -10.59 -0.52
C LEU A 98 -11.01 -10.85 0.74
N ALA A 99 -10.40 -11.32 1.84
CA ALA A 99 -11.08 -11.47 3.13
C ALA A 99 -11.58 -10.12 3.66
N GLY A 100 -10.73 -9.08 3.60
CA GLY A 100 -11.06 -7.71 3.99
C GLY A 100 -12.22 -7.13 3.19
N SER A 101 -12.34 -7.48 1.91
CA SER A 101 -13.46 -7.08 1.05
C SER A 101 -14.81 -7.56 1.63
N GLY A 102 -14.87 -8.84 2.01
CA GLY A 102 -16.06 -9.41 2.66
C GLY A 102 -16.37 -8.71 3.97
N ALA A 103 -15.37 -8.62 4.85
CA ALA A 103 -15.51 -8.03 6.18
C ALA A 103 -15.99 -6.57 6.13
N VAL A 104 -15.40 -5.74 5.27
CA VAL A 104 -15.76 -4.32 5.15
C VAL A 104 -17.18 -4.14 4.63
N LEU A 105 -17.58 -4.85 3.58
CA LEU A 105 -18.96 -4.72 3.07
C LEU A 105 -19.98 -5.26 4.06
N ASN A 106 -19.65 -6.32 4.81
CA ASN A 106 -20.53 -6.86 5.84
C ASN A 106 -20.70 -5.90 7.01
N GLN A 107 -19.59 -5.41 7.56
CA GLN A 107 -19.61 -4.53 8.71
C GLN A 107 -20.33 -3.20 8.44
N TYR A 108 -20.17 -2.64 7.24
CA TYR A 108 -20.64 -1.28 6.95
C TYR A 108 -21.88 -1.20 6.08
N LEU A 109 -22.14 -2.20 5.22
CA LEU A 109 -23.32 -2.23 4.35
C LEU A 109 -24.29 -3.38 4.69
N GLY A 110 -23.96 -4.24 5.66
CA GLY A 110 -24.78 -5.39 6.04
C GLY A 110 -24.79 -6.51 4.98
N VAL A 111 -23.96 -6.41 3.95
CA VAL A 111 -23.90 -7.38 2.85
C VAL A 111 -23.25 -8.69 3.33
N PRO A 112 -23.77 -9.89 3.01
CA PRO A 112 -23.10 -11.13 3.38
C PRO A 112 -21.63 -11.20 2.94
N ASN A 113 -20.74 -11.66 3.83
CA ASN A 113 -19.28 -11.71 3.62
C ASN A 113 -18.87 -12.30 2.27
N TYR A 114 -19.50 -13.42 1.86
CA TYR A 114 -19.15 -14.11 0.62
C TYR A 114 -19.41 -13.24 -0.61
N ILE A 115 -20.43 -12.36 -0.61
CA ILE A 115 -20.72 -11.47 -1.73
C ILE A 115 -19.59 -10.47 -1.93
N GLY A 116 -19.06 -9.89 -0.84
CA GLY A 116 -17.91 -8.98 -0.92
C GLY A 116 -16.64 -9.67 -1.40
N ILE A 117 -16.39 -10.90 -0.96
CA ILE A 117 -15.27 -11.72 -1.44
C ILE A 117 -15.41 -11.98 -2.95
N PHE A 118 -16.55 -12.52 -3.39
CA PHE A 118 -16.78 -12.82 -4.81
C PHE A 118 -16.76 -11.58 -5.70
N ALA A 119 -17.31 -10.45 -5.24
CA ALA A 119 -17.25 -9.20 -5.97
C ALA A 119 -15.79 -8.76 -6.21
N ALA A 120 -14.94 -8.79 -5.18
CA ALA A 120 -13.52 -8.47 -5.33
C ALA A 120 -12.80 -9.44 -6.27
N VAL A 121 -13.05 -10.74 -6.16
CA VAL A 121 -12.48 -11.76 -7.05
C VAL A 121 -12.85 -11.49 -8.50
N ILE A 122 -14.14 -11.31 -8.79
CA ILE A 122 -14.63 -11.08 -10.16
C ILE A 122 -14.04 -9.80 -10.74
N ILE A 123 -14.01 -8.71 -9.96
CA ILE A 123 -13.43 -7.43 -10.40
C ILE A 123 -11.94 -7.58 -10.66
N THR A 124 -11.18 -8.17 -9.73
CA THR A 124 -9.74 -8.38 -9.89
C THR A 124 -9.45 -9.24 -11.12
N ILE A 125 -10.14 -10.37 -11.30
CA ILE A 125 -10.00 -11.22 -12.49
C ILE A 125 -10.30 -10.43 -13.75
N THR A 126 -11.40 -9.69 -13.80
CA THR A 126 -11.80 -8.89 -14.97
C THR A 126 -10.72 -7.87 -15.35
N VAL A 127 -10.12 -7.19 -14.36
CA VAL A 127 -9.02 -6.26 -14.59
C VAL A 127 -7.79 -6.99 -15.13
N ILE A 128 -7.39 -8.11 -14.52
CA ILE A 128 -6.24 -8.92 -14.97
C ILE A 128 -6.40 -9.45 -16.39
N PHE A 129 -7.61 -9.85 -16.79
CA PHE A 129 -7.88 -10.31 -18.17
C PHE A 129 -7.68 -9.21 -19.22
N GLY A 130 -7.83 -7.95 -18.82
CA GLY A 130 -7.50 -6.79 -19.64
C GLY A 130 -6.01 -6.46 -19.73
N GLY A 131 -5.15 -7.20 -19.04
CA GLY A 131 -3.71 -7.04 -19.05
C GLY A 131 -3.20 -5.85 -18.24
N VAL A 132 -1.91 -5.56 -18.38
CA VAL A 132 -1.22 -4.50 -17.62
C VAL A 132 -1.85 -3.14 -17.85
N GLU A 133 -2.31 -2.85 -19.06
CA GLU A 133 -2.96 -1.59 -19.39
C GLU A 133 -4.28 -1.38 -18.62
N ARG A 134 -5.05 -2.45 -18.37
CA ARG A 134 -6.30 -2.35 -17.59
C ARG A 134 -6.02 -2.25 -16.09
N VAL A 135 -4.93 -2.84 -15.60
CA VAL A 135 -4.42 -2.61 -14.24
C VAL A 135 -4.06 -1.14 -14.03
N LEU A 136 -3.34 -0.53 -14.99
CA LEU A 136 -3.02 0.89 -14.97
C LEU A 136 -4.27 1.77 -15.01
N SER A 137 -5.23 1.44 -15.88
CA SER A 137 -6.48 2.19 -16.03
C SER A 137 -7.38 2.11 -14.81
N ALA A 138 -7.47 0.94 -14.16
CA ALA A 138 -8.21 0.78 -12.90
C ALA A 138 -7.63 1.68 -11.80
N ASN A 139 -6.31 1.72 -11.66
CA ASN A 139 -5.66 2.61 -10.70
C ASN A 139 -5.84 4.08 -11.05
N LEU A 140 -5.80 4.44 -12.34
CA LEU A 140 -6.05 5.82 -12.80
C LEU A 140 -7.42 6.36 -12.39
N ILE A 141 -8.42 5.48 -12.20
CA ILE A 141 -9.77 5.87 -11.78
C ILE A 141 -9.90 5.80 -10.25
N LEU A 142 -9.56 4.65 -9.66
CA LEU A 142 -9.83 4.37 -8.24
C LEU A 142 -8.95 5.19 -7.29
N VAL A 143 -7.71 5.47 -7.69
CA VAL A 143 -6.72 6.13 -6.81
C VAL A 143 -7.03 7.61 -6.60
N PRO A 144 -7.32 8.42 -7.64
CA PRO A 144 -7.73 9.80 -7.42
C PRO A 144 -8.98 9.93 -6.55
N ILE A 145 -9.98 9.06 -6.71
CA ILE A 145 -11.21 9.08 -5.91
C ILE A 145 -10.87 8.91 -4.42
N LYS A 146 -10.10 7.88 -4.06
CA LYS A 146 -9.73 7.66 -2.65
C LYS A 146 -8.87 8.80 -2.10
N LEU A 147 -7.95 9.35 -2.90
CA LEU A 147 -7.13 10.49 -2.47
C LEU A 147 -7.98 11.73 -2.18
N VAL A 148 -8.91 12.08 -3.07
CA VAL A 148 -9.79 13.25 -2.89
C VAL A 148 -10.59 13.11 -1.59
N VAL A 149 -11.19 11.96 -1.34
CA VAL A 149 -12.00 11.76 -0.14
C VAL A 149 -11.15 11.77 1.14
N VAL A 150 -9.98 11.11 1.14
CA VAL A 150 -9.07 11.16 2.30
C VAL A 150 -8.60 12.59 2.57
N CYS A 151 -8.18 13.34 1.54
CA CYS A 151 -7.79 14.74 1.67
C CYS A 151 -8.93 15.59 2.19
N LEU A 152 -10.13 15.45 1.63
CA LEU A 152 -11.29 16.23 2.04
C LEU A 152 -11.60 16.03 3.53
N ILE A 153 -11.66 14.78 3.99
CA ILE A 153 -11.96 14.46 5.39
C ILE A 153 -10.88 15.03 6.30
N THR A 154 -9.60 14.76 6.01
CA THR A 154 -8.49 15.21 6.86
C THR A 154 -8.39 16.73 6.91
N ILE A 155 -8.56 17.43 5.78
CA ILE A 155 -8.56 18.90 5.73
C ILE A 155 -9.74 19.47 6.53
N LEU A 156 -10.94 18.91 6.40
CA LEU A 156 -12.12 19.36 7.16
C LEU A 156 -11.94 19.14 8.66
N VAL A 157 -11.40 18.00 9.08
CA VAL A 157 -11.04 17.71 10.47
C VAL A 157 -10.06 18.74 11.01
N ILE A 158 -8.95 18.95 10.31
CA ILE A 158 -7.91 19.90 10.70
C ILE A 158 -8.50 21.32 10.80
N SER A 159 -9.36 21.71 9.86
CA SER A 159 -9.99 23.04 9.85
C SER A 159 -10.97 23.21 11.02
N ASN A 160 -11.78 22.19 11.31
CA ASN A 160 -12.80 22.24 12.37
C ASN A 160 -12.18 22.11 13.78
N GLN A 161 -11.04 21.43 13.90
CA GLN A 161 -10.34 21.19 15.16
C GLN A 161 -9.03 21.96 15.28
N ALA A 162 -8.83 23.03 14.49
CA ALA A 162 -7.59 23.80 14.43
C ALA A 162 -7.13 24.36 15.79
N THR A 163 -8.02 24.45 16.78
CA THR A 163 -7.74 24.91 18.15
C THR A 163 -7.33 23.80 19.12
N MET A 164 -7.40 22.53 18.71
CA MET A 164 -7.32 21.36 19.60
C MET A 164 -6.07 20.52 19.43
N VAL A 165 -5.13 20.82 18.51
CA VAL A 165 -3.86 20.08 18.44
C VAL A 165 -3.08 20.37 19.72
N PRO A 166 -3.03 19.43 20.69
CA PRO A 166 -2.42 19.72 21.98
C PRO A 166 -0.92 19.91 21.75
N THR A 167 -0.36 21.01 22.28
CA THR A 167 1.10 21.24 22.28
C THR A 167 1.85 20.16 23.06
N GLN A 168 1.14 19.34 23.83
CA GLN A 168 1.65 18.16 24.54
C GLN A 168 0.69 16.96 24.35
N VAL A 169 0.67 16.37 23.15
CA VAL A 169 0.10 15.03 22.99
C VAL A 169 1.03 14.04 23.68
N VAL A 170 0.62 13.52 24.84
CA VAL A 170 1.38 12.50 25.56
C VAL A 170 1.39 11.22 24.70
N PRO A 171 2.57 10.66 24.37
CA PRO A 171 2.66 9.41 23.61
C PRO A 171 1.92 8.26 24.32
N ALA A 172 1.57 7.21 23.57
CA ALA A 172 1.08 5.98 24.20
C ALA A 172 2.04 5.52 25.31
N ALA A 173 1.51 5.18 26.49
CA ALA A 173 2.31 4.66 27.61
C ALA A 173 3.14 3.41 27.22
N LYS A 174 2.69 2.68 26.19
CA LYS A 174 3.47 1.68 25.45
C LYS A 174 3.24 1.88 23.95
N PRO A 175 4.30 2.09 23.15
CA PRO A 175 4.17 2.11 21.70
C PRO A 175 3.57 0.82 21.14
N LEU A 176 2.72 0.92 20.11
CA LEU A 176 1.97 -0.23 19.57
C LEU A 176 2.83 -1.16 18.70
N VAL A 177 3.86 -0.64 18.03
CA VAL A 177 4.64 -1.42 17.03
C VAL A 177 6.13 -1.49 17.34
N ALA A 178 6.75 -0.38 17.76
CA ALA A 178 8.19 -0.31 18.04
C ALA A 178 8.52 0.65 19.18
N SER A 179 9.65 0.45 19.86
CA SER A 179 10.06 1.26 21.02
C SER A 179 10.24 2.75 20.74
N ASN A 180 10.50 3.15 19.48
CA ASN A 180 10.63 4.55 19.08
C ASN A 180 10.02 4.82 17.70
N TRP A 181 9.66 6.08 17.46
CA TRP A 181 9.01 6.56 16.23
C TRP A 181 9.86 6.33 14.97
N PHE A 182 11.18 6.45 15.08
CA PHE A 182 12.09 6.30 13.95
C PHE A 182 12.08 4.85 13.45
N TRP A 183 12.14 3.89 14.37
CA TRP A 183 12.11 2.48 14.01
C TRP A 183 10.74 2.02 13.54
N ALA A 184 9.65 2.57 14.11
CA ALA A 184 8.31 2.40 13.56
C ALA A 184 8.25 2.87 12.10
N SER A 185 8.86 4.00 11.78
CA SER A 185 8.88 4.56 10.41
C SER A 185 9.60 3.63 9.43
N ILE A 186 10.76 3.07 9.80
CA ILE A 186 11.47 2.12 8.93
C ILE A 186 10.67 0.82 8.75
N LEU A 187 10.03 0.30 9.81
CA LEU A 187 9.17 -0.87 9.73
C LEU A 187 7.96 -0.62 8.82
N TYR A 188 7.35 0.57 8.89
CA TYR A 188 6.25 0.96 8.03
C TYR A 188 6.64 0.98 6.55
N VAL A 189 7.79 1.59 6.23
CA VAL A 189 8.31 1.61 4.85
C VAL A 189 8.59 0.19 4.38
N SER A 190 9.30 -0.59 5.20
CA SER A 190 9.64 -1.98 4.93
C SER A 190 8.40 -2.80 4.55
N TYR A 191 7.40 -2.80 5.44
CA TYR A 191 6.15 -3.52 5.28
C TYR A 191 5.41 -3.15 3.98
N ASN A 192 5.47 -1.88 3.57
CA ASN A 192 4.73 -1.36 2.42
C ASN A 192 5.44 -1.52 1.07
N MET A 193 6.71 -1.91 0.99
CA MET A 193 7.49 -1.78 -0.25
C MET A 193 7.50 -3.00 -1.18
N ILE A 194 6.98 -4.15 -0.73
CA ILE A 194 7.02 -5.39 -1.54
C ILE A 194 5.99 -5.37 -2.68
N VAL A 195 4.76 -4.95 -2.42
CA VAL A 195 3.74 -4.82 -3.46
C VAL A 195 4.10 -3.74 -4.50
N PRO A 196 4.56 -2.53 -4.09
CA PRO A 196 5.12 -1.55 -5.03
C PRO A 196 6.26 -2.09 -5.86
N LEU A 197 7.23 -2.81 -5.29
CA LEU A 197 8.31 -3.42 -6.06
C LEU A 197 7.75 -4.30 -7.18
N ALA A 198 6.79 -5.19 -6.86
CA ALA A 198 6.19 -6.10 -7.82
C ALA A 198 5.43 -5.36 -8.93
N ALA A 199 4.63 -4.36 -8.57
CA ALA A 199 3.83 -3.60 -9.54
C ALA A 199 4.68 -2.67 -10.41
N LEU A 200 5.57 -1.88 -9.82
CA LEU A 200 6.38 -0.89 -10.53
C LEU A 200 7.41 -1.53 -11.46
N SER A 201 8.03 -2.62 -11.04
CA SER A 201 8.99 -3.35 -11.90
C SER A 201 8.34 -3.97 -13.14
N SER A 202 7.03 -4.24 -13.12
CA SER A 202 6.33 -4.85 -14.26
C SER A 202 6.19 -3.93 -15.47
N VAL A 203 6.20 -2.61 -15.23
CA VAL A 203 5.96 -1.60 -16.27
C VAL A 203 7.26 -0.96 -16.79
N GLY A 204 8.42 -1.43 -16.31
CA GLY A 204 9.74 -0.88 -16.65
C GLY A 204 9.99 -0.80 -18.16
N ARG A 205 9.61 -1.83 -18.91
CA ARG A 205 9.72 -1.87 -20.38
C ARG A 205 8.76 -0.95 -21.15
N LEU A 206 7.72 -0.42 -20.50
CA LEU A 206 6.65 0.34 -21.16
C LEU A 206 6.88 1.85 -21.14
N ILE A 207 7.90 2.33 -20.42
CA ILE A 207 8.10 3.77 -20.19
C ILE A 207 9.57 4.16 -20.28
N THR A 208 9.81 5.46 -20.42
CA THR A 208 11.16 6.03 -20.41
C THR A 208 11.67 6.22 -18.97
N PRO A 209 12.99 6.20 -18.75
CA PRO A 209 13.58 6.44 -17.43
C PRO A 209 13.12 7.76 -16.79
N LYS A 210 13.02 8.84 -17.58
CA LYS A 210 12.56 10.16 -17.11
C LYS A 210 11.14 10.09 -16.52
N ILE A 211 10.22 9.41 -17.21
CA ILE A 211 8.84 9.24 -16.75
C ILE A 211 8.80 8.38 -15.49
N GLY A 212 9.52 7.25 -15.49
CA GLY A 212 9.53 6.32 -14.36
C GLY A 212 10.08 6.95 -13.09
N VAL A 213 11.27 7.56 -13.16
CA VAL A 213 11.92 8.23 -12.04
C VAL A 213 11.03 9.32 -11.46
N LEU A 214 10.46 10.18 -12.31
CA LEU A 214 9.60 11.27 -11.86
C LEU A 214 8.33 10.73 -11.19
N ALA A 215 7.66 9.73 -11.79
CA ALA A 215 6.45 9.13 -11.22
C ALA A 215 6.72 8.41 -9.88
N GLY A 216 7.85 7.72 -9.76
CA GLY A 216 8.27 7.07 -8.52
C GLY A 216 8.54 8.09 -7.40
N LEU A 217 9.27 9.15 -7.71
CA LEU A 217 9.55 10.23 -6.77
C LEU A 217 8.26 10.93 -6.31
N THR A 218 7.44 11.40 -7.26
CA THR A 218 6.23 12.17 -6.94
C THR A 218 5.17 11.31 -6.26
N GLY A 219 5.01 10.04 -6.66
CA GLY A 219 4.11 9.10 -5.98
C GLY A 219 4.50 8.89 -4.51
N GLY A 220 5.80 8.76 -4.22
CA GLY A 220 6.27 8.62 -2.85
C GLY A 220 6.08 9.88 -2.00
N ILE A 221 6.29 11.06 -2.59
CA ILE A 221 5.98 12.35 -1.92
C ILE A 221 4.49 12.43 -1.59
N ILE A 222 3.61 12.10 -2.54
CA ILE A 222 2.16 12.12 -2.31
C ILE A 222 1.78 11.16 -1.18
N LEU A 223 2.31 9.94 -1.18
CA LEU A 223 2.07 8.99 -0.09
C LEU A 223 2.47 9.56 1.28
N GLY A 224 3.63 10.21 1.35
CA GLY A 224 4.10 10.90 2.55
C GLY A 224 3.18 12.05 2.99
N VAL A 225 2.77 12.92 2.07
CA VAL A 225 1.85 14.04 2.34
C VAL A 225 0.50 13.53 2.85
N ILE A 226 -0.08 12.51 2.22
CA ILE A 226 -1.36 11.93 2.66
C ILE A 226 -1.21 11.29 4.04
N THR A 227 -0.10 10.58 4.29
CA THR A 227 0.20 10.04 5.63
C THR A 227 0.26 11.17 6.65
N GLY A 228 0.91 12.28 6.32
CA GLY A 228 0.99 13.47 7.18
C GLY A 228 -0.37 14.09 7.47
N LEU A 229 -1.24 14.25 6.48
CA LEU A 229 -2.60 14.76 6.66
C LEU A 229 -3.41 13.87 7.61
N ILE A 230 -3.35 12.54 7.44
CA ILE A 230 -4.02 11.60 8.33
C ILE A 230 -3.44 11.67 9.75
N THR A 231 -2.11 11.74 9.89
CA THR A 231 -1.44 11.85 11.19
C THR A 231 -1.85 13.12 11.93
N ILE A 232 -1.78 14.28 11.28
CA ILE A 232 -2.13 15.57 11.90
C ILE A 232 -3.60 15.59 12.29
N ALA A 233 -4.51 15.16 11.39
CA ALA A 233 -5.93 15.07 11.70
C ALA A 233 -6.21 14.11 12.87
N GLY A 234 -5.54 12.96 12.90
CA GLY A 234 -5.73 11.95 13.93
C GLY A 234 -5.17 12.35 15.31
N LEU A 235 -4.11 13.15 15.35
CA LEU A 235 -3.56 13.68 16.60
C LEU A 235 -4.55 14.57 17.35
N SER A 236 -5.44 15.29 16.65
CA SER A 236 -6.50 16.08 17.28
C SER A 236 -7.52 15.26 18.07
N PHE A 237 -7.58 13.95 17.81
CA PHE A 237 -8.48 13.01 18.49
C PHE A 237 -7.76 12.01 19.40
N TYR A 238 -6.44 12.12 19.55
CA TYR A 238 -5.66 11.19 20.36
C TYR A 238 -5.79 11.55 21.86
N PRO A 239 -5.97 10.58 22.79
CA PRO A 239 -5.87 9.13 22.62
C PRO A 239 -7.18 8.41 22.25
N GLU A 240 -8.33 9.09 22.22
CA GLU A 240 -9.64 8.46 22.01
C GLU A 240 -9.75 7.72 20.67
N ILE A 241 -9.15 8.26 19.60
CA ILE A 241 -9.12 7.63 18.28
C ILE A 241 -8.52 6.21 18.29
N ALA A 242 -7.66 5.89 19.26
CA ALA A 242 -7.01 4.58 19.36
C ALA A 242 -7.98 3.44 19.75
N LYS A 243 -9.17 3.78 20.27
CA LYS A 243 -10.20 2.79 20.66
C LYS A 243 -11.00 2.28 19.47
N TYR A 244 -10.90 2.94 18.31
CA TYR A 244 -11.72 2.64 17.15
C TYR A 244 -11.00 1.75 16.14
N PRO A 245 -11.65 0.69 15.63
CA PRO A 245 -11.07 -0.19 14.63
C PRO A 245 -10.91 0.49 13.25
N VAL A 246 -11.61 1.60 12.98
CA VAL A 246 -11.44 2.40 11.75
C VAL A 246 -11.31 3.89 12.11
N PRO A 247 -10.09 4.35 12.43
CA PRO A 247 -9.79 5.72 12.87
C PRO A 247 -10.31 6.81 11.93
N MET A 248 -10.16 6.61 10.63
CA MET A 248 -10.61 7.59 9.64
C MET A 248 -12.14 7.70 9.58
N LEU A 249 -12.87 6.63 9.88
CA LEU A 249 -14.33 6.69 9.96
C LEU A 249 -14.75 7.51 11.19
N TYR A 250 -14.11 7.29 12.33
CA TYR A 250 -14.36 8.08 13.54
C TYR A 250 -14.12 9.58 13.30
N MET A 251 -13.01 9.92 12.62
CA MET A 251 -12.74 11.30 12.21
C MET A 251 -13.78 11.85 11.23
N ALA A 252 -14.25 11.04 10.29
CA ALA A 252 -15.28 11.44 9.33
C ALA A 252 -16.64 11.69 10.00
N GLU A 253 -17.05 10.84 10.94
CA GLU A 253 -18.30 11.01 11.70
C GLU A 253 -18.32 12.30 12.53
N ALA A 254 -17.16 12.72 13.04
CA ALA A 254 -17.00 14.00 13.74
C ALA A 254 -17.18 15.22 12.81
N VAL A 255 -17.05 15.06 11.49
CA VAL A 255 -17.30 16.11 10.49
C VAL A 255 -18.75 16.07 10.01
N ALA A 256 -19.22 14.91 9.54
CA ALA A 256 -20.59 14.73 9.06
C ALA A 256 -21.03 13.26 9.10
N PRO A 257 -22.19 12.91 9.71
CA PRO A 257 -22.66 11.52 9.80
C PRO A 257 -22.86 10.80 8.45
N VAL A 258 -23.15 11.55 7.37
CA VAL A 258 -23.33 10.99 6.02
C VAL A 258 -22.06 10.34 5.46
N LEU A 259 -20.88 10.66 6.01
CA LEU A 259 -19.60 10.16 5.53
C LEU A 259 -19.38 8.68 5.86
N ARG A 260 -20.18 8.06 6.73
CA ARG A 260 -20.03 6.64 7.10
C ARG A 260 -20.11 5.69 5.91
N THR A 261 -21.14 5.84 5.08
CA THR A 261 -21.35 4.96 3.91
C THR A 261 -20.32 5.24 2.82
N VAL A 262 -19.95 6.51 2.63
CA VAL A 262 -18.89 6.92 1.70
C VAL A 262 -17.56 6.27 2.09
N PHE A 263 -17.28 6.16 3.38
CA PHE A 263 -16.03 5.62 3.89
C PHE A 263 -15.91 4.11 3.69
N ALA A 264 -17.00 3.37 3.86
CA ALA A 264 -17.04 1.95 3.57
C ALA A 264 -16.67 1.64 2.11
N LEU A 265 -17.23 2.40 1.17
CA LEU A 265 -16.92 2.29 -0.25
C LEU A 265 -15.46 2.69 -0.53
N LEU A 266 -14.93 3.70 0.18
CA LEU A 266 -13.54 4.11 0.05
C LEU A 266 -12.57 3.00 0.47
N ILE A 267 -12.76 2.41 1.65
CA ILE A 267 -11.92 1.30 2.13
C ILE A 267 -12.03 0.15 1.14
N TRP A 268 -13.23 -0.14 0.64
CA TRP A 268 -13.43 -1.19 -0.35
C TRP A 268 -12.70 -0.91 -1.67
N MET A 269 -12.70 0.33 -2.17
CA MET A 269 -11.90 0.73 -3.34
C MET A 269 -10.39 0.57 -3.09
N ALA A 270 -9.91 0.91 -1.89
CA ALA A 270 -8.51 0.71 -1.51
C ALA A 270 -8.13 -0.78 -1.50
N ILE A 271 -8.98 -1.63 -0.92
CA ILE A 271 -8.88 -3.08 -0.96
C ILE A 271 -8.78 -3.59 -2.41
N LEU A 272 -9.66 -3.14 -3.29
CA LEU A 272 -9.66 -3.55 -4.70
C LEU A 272 -8.34 -3.17 -5.40
N THR A 273 -7.84 -1.95 -5.22
CA THR A 273 -6.57 -1.53 -5.86
C THR A 273 -5.40 -2.39 -5.40
N THR A 274 -5.34 -2.73 -4.12
CA THR A 274 -4.27 -3.57 -3.57
C THR A 274 -4.44 -5.05 -3.93
N ALA A 275 -5.68 -5.56 -4.02
CA ALA A 275 -5.95 -6.91 -4.53
C ALA A 275 -5.49 -7.04 -5.99
N ILE A 276 -5.84 -6.06 -6.83
CA ILE A 276 -5.37 -5.99 -8.22
C ILE A 276 -3.85 -5.95 -8.28
N ALA A 277 -3.20 -5.12 -7.45
CA ALA A 277 -1.74 -5.02 -7.43
C ALA A 277 -1.06 -6.34 -7.02
N ASN A 278 -1.58 -7.05 -6.01
CA ASN A 278 -1.06 -8.34 -5.57
C ASN A 278 -1.21 -9.42 -6.65
N ALA A 279 -2.42 -9.57 -7.23
CA ALA A 279 -2.67 -10.52 -8.30
C ALA A 279 -1.83 -10.21 -9.54
N HIS A 280 -1.71 -8.93 -9.90
CA HIS A 280 -0.89 -8.47 -11.02
C HIS A 280 0.60 -8.74 -10.77
N GLY A 281 1.12 -8.43 -9.58
CA GLY A 281 2.52 -8.68 -9.21
C GLY A 281 2.88 -10.17 -9.24
N PHE A 282 1.96 -11.03 -8.79
CA PHE A 282 2.13 -12.48 -8.87
C PHE A 282 2.12 -12.96 -10.34
N ALA A 283 1.15 -12.51 -11.12
CA ALA A 283 1.01 -12.91 -12.51
C ALA A 283 2.18 -12.43 -13.39
N SER A 284 2.64 -11.18 -13.22
CA SER A 284 3.77 -10.61 -13.97
C SER A 284 5.06 -11.33 -13.63
N ARG A 285 5.21 -11.76 -12.38
CA ARG A 285 6.34 -12.59 -11.95
C ARG A 285 6.40 -13.93 -12.67
N ILE A 286 5.30 -14.64 -12.83
CA ILE A 286 5.26 -15.96 -13.49
C ILE A 286 5.24 -15.85 -15.03
N ALA A 287 4.68 -14.75 -15.53
CA ALA A 287 4.44 -14.50 -16.95
C ALA A 287 4.58 -12.99 -17.28
N PRO A 288 5.81 -12.48 -17.49
CA PRO A 288 6.09 -11.04 -17.64
C PRO A 288 5.61 -10.41 -18.97
N ASN A 289 5.13 -11.21 -19.93
CA ASN A 289 4.81 -10.75 -21.29
C ASN A 289 3.31 -10.43 -21.51
N ASP A 290 2.52 -10.22 -20.45
CA ASP A 290 1.08 -9.83 -20.53
C ASP A 290 0.19 -10.70 -21.45
N GLY A 291 0.61 -11.94 -21.72
CA GLY A 291 -0.06 -12.87 -22.65
C GLY A 291 -1.10 -13.76 -21.96
N LYS A 292 -1.57 -14.81 -22.66
CA LYS A 292 -2.53 -15.80 -22.11
C LYS A 292 -2.07 -16.39 -20.77
N LYS A 293 -0.78 -16.67 -20.62
CA LYS A 293 -0.19 -17.20 -19.37
C LYS A 293 -0.32 -16.20 -18.21
N TYR A 294 -0.17 -14.89 -18.46
CA TYR A 294 -0.36 -13.84 -17.43
C TYR A 294 -1.81 -13.85 -16.94
N LYS A 295 -2.76 -13.83 -17.87
CA LYS A 295 -4.20 -13.80 -17.57
C LYS A 295 -4.65 -15.04 -16.80
N LEU A 296 -4.24 -16.22 -17.25
CA LEU A 296 -4.57 -17.48 -16.58
C LEU A 296 -3.91 -17.59 -15.20
N THR A 297 -2.65 -17.16 -15.05
CA THR A 297 -1.99 -17.16 -13.74
C THR A 297 -2.70 -16.23 -12.77
N GLY A 298 -2.99 -14.99 -13.20
CA GLY A 298 -3.64 -14.00 -12.34
C GLY A 298 -5.09 -14.37 -11.99
N ALA A 299 -5.82 -15.04 -12.89
CA ALA A 299 -7.14 -15.58 -12.57
C ALA A 299 -7.06 -16.80 -11.64
N GLY A 300 -6.15 -17.74 -11.95
CA GLY A 300 -5.94 -18.94 -11.16
C GLY A 300 -5.53 -18.63 -9.73
N VAL A 301 -4.70 -17.61 -9.51
CA VAL A 301 -4.29 -17.20 -8.16
C VAL A 301 -5.42 -16.59 -7.34
N CYS A 302 -6.32 -15.82 -7.96
CA CYS A 302 -7.51 -15.28 -7.29
C CYS A 302 -8.46 -16.37 -6.82
N ILE A 303 -8.55 -17.48 -7.58
CA ILE A 303 -9.37 -18.64 -7.21
C ILE A 303 -8.65 -19.50 -6.16
N ALA A 304 -7.36 -19.76 -6.35
CA ALA A 304 -6.56 -20.62 -5.48
C ALA A 304 -6.44 -20.08 -4.05
N ILE A 305 -6.54 -18.76 -3.86
CA ILE A 305 -6.43 -18.13 -2.54
C ILE A 305 -7.76 -18.07 -1.78
N LEU A 306 -8.90 -18.45 -2.39
CA LEU A 306 -10.22 -18.44 -1.74
C LEU A 306 -10.27 -19.24 -0.42
N PRO A 307 -9.64 -20.41 -0.26
CA PRO A 307 -9.63 -21.10 1.03
C PRO A 307 -9.00 -20.27 2.16
N LEU A 308 -8.08 -19.35 1.84
CA LEU A 308 -7.46 -18.48 2.84
C LEU A 308 -8.45 -17.41 3.34
N THR A 309 -9.47 -17.04 2.55
CA THR A 309 -10.45 -16.00 2.91
C THR A 309 -11.51 -16.48 3.89
N THR A 310 -11.52 -17.78 4.23
CA THR A 310 -12.37 -18.30 5.32
C THR A 310 -11.81 -17.98 6.70
N LEU A 311 -10.53 -17.62 6.79
CA LEU A 311 -9.94 -17.09 8.02
C LEU A 311 -10.45 -15.66 8.25
N ASP A 312 -10.63 -15.30 9.51
CA ASP A 312 -11.04 -13.95 9.87
C ASP A 312 -9.99 -12.92 9.43
N PHE A 313 -10.46 -11.77 8.94
CA PHE A 313 -9.60 -10.72 8.41
C PHE A 313 -8.56 -10.26 9.45
N ALA A 314 -8.96 -10.11 10.72
CA ALA A 314 -8.04 -9.68 11.77
C ALA A 314 -6.96 -10.74 12.04
N GLN A 315 -7.31 -12.03 11.99
CA GLN A 315 -6.35 -13.13 12.14
C GLN A 315 -5.33 -13.17 11.01
N LEU A 316 -5.77 -12.94 9.78
CA LEU A 316 -4.88 -12.88 8.61
C LEU A 316 -3.88 -11.72 8.74
N VAL A 317 -4.37 -10.53 9.08
CA VAL A 317 -3.54 -9.34 9.31
C VAL A 317 -2.50 -9.62 10.41
N GLN A 318 -2.94 -10.12 11.56
CA GLN A 318 -2.06 -10.38 12.71
C GLN A 318 -0.94 -11.38 12.39
N LYS A 319 -1.22 -12.41 11.60
CA LYS A 319 -0.22 -13.45 11.25
C LYS A 319 0.71 -13.02 10.12
N LEU A 320 0.18 -12.35 9.10
CA LEU A 320 0.93 -12.08 7.87
C LEU A 320 1.70 -10.76 7.92
N TYR A 321 1.18 -9.71 8.55
CA TYR A 321 1.84 -8.40 8.54
C TYR A 321 3.24 -8.39 9.21
N PRO A 322 3.49 -9.14 10.30
CA PRO A 322 4.86 -9.26 10.84
C PRO A 322 5.83 -9.88 9.84
N MET A 323 5.40 -10.92 9.11
CA MET A 323 6.23 -11.53 8.06
C MET A 323 6.56 -10.52 6.96
N PHE A 324 5.59 -9.67 6.62
CA PHE A 324 5.76 -8.63 5.61
C PHE A 324 6.81 -7.60 6.06
N GLY A 325 6.77 -7.21 7.35
CA GLY A 325 7.75 -6.32 7.95
C GLY A 325 9.18 -6.85 7.93
N TYR A 326 9.41 -8.14 8.21
CA TYR A 326 10.78 -8.70 8.17
C TYR A 326 11.31 -8.87 6.74
N ALA A 327 10.47 -9.37 5.82
CA ALA A 327 10.82 -9.50 4.42
C ALA A 327 11.14 -8.14 3.77
N GLY A 328 10.33 -7.14 4.09
CA GLY A 328 10.52 -5.78 3.61
C GLY A 328 11.82 -5.16 4.09
N LEU A 329 12.35 -5.55 5.26
CA LEU A 329 13.59 -4.98 5.79
C LEU A 329 14.78 -5.40 4.94
N ILE A 330 14.80 -6.68 4.52
CA ILE A 330 15.82 -7.21 3.60
C ILE A 330 15.78 -6.41 2.29
N LEU A 331 14.57 -6.19 1.75
CA LEU A 331 14.39 -5.41 0.53
C LEU A 331 14.81 -3.95 0.68
N LEU A 332 14.42 -3.30 1.78
CA LEU A 332 14.72 -1.91 2.07
C LEU A 332 16.23 -1.69 2.16
N VAL A 333 16.93 -2.52 2.93
CA VAL A 333 18.40 -2.48 3.03
C VAL A 333 19.03 -2.64 1.64
N SER A 334 18.55 -3.59 0.84
CA SER A 334 19.05 -3.84 -0.51
C SER A 334 18.85 -2.63 -1.45
N LEU A 335 17.67 -1.99 -1.40
CA LEU A 335 17.34 -0.84 -2.25
C LEU A 335 18.07 0.44 -1.83
N VAL A 336 18.42 0.61 -0.56
CA VAL A 336 19.17 1.78 -0.08
C VAL A 336 20.67 1.60 -0.31
N ILE A 337 21.23 0.45 0.04
CA ILE A 337 22.69 0.25 0.08
C ILE A 337 23.27 -0.01 -1.32
N MET A 338 22.61 -0.85 -2.14
CA MET A 338 23.22 -1.31 -3.39
C MET A 338 23.47 -0.23 -4.44
N PRO A 339 22.56 0.74 -4.65
CA PRO A 339 22.84 1.85 -5.56
C PRO A 339 24.09 2.63 -5.14
N ILE A 340 24.27 2.86 -3.83
CA ILE A 340 25.40 3.61 -3.26
C ILE A 340 26.71 2.83 -3.47
N ILE A 341 26.76 1.55 -3.08
CA ILE A 341 27.97 0.72 -3.22
C ILE A 341 28.44 0.67 -4.68
N ARG A 342 27.52 0.57 -5.65
CA ARG A 342 27.88 0.47 -7.06
C ARG A 342 28.17 1.82 -7.73
N LEU A 343 27.75 2.94 -7.14
CA LEU A 343 28.22 4.26 -7.53
C LEU A 343 29.68 4.48 -7.09
N ILE A 344 30.07 3.97 -5.92
CA ILE A 344 31.45 4.08 -5.40
C ILE A 344 32.44 3.18 -6.16
N LYS A 345 31.97 2.04 -6.71
CA LYS A 345 32.80 1.11 -7.50
C LYS A 345 32.95 1.49 -8.98
N LYS A 346 32.35 2.60 -9.42
CA LYS A 346 32.50 3.15 -10.77
C LYS A 346 33.43 4.34 -10.75
#